data_AF-A0A498CG41-F1
#
_entry.id   AF-A0A498CG41-F1
#
_cell.length_a   1.000
_cell.length_b   1.000
_cell.length_c   1.000
_cell.angle_alpha   90.00
_cell.angle_beta   90.00
_cell.angle_gamma   90.00
#
_symmetry.space_group_name_H-M   'P 1'
#
loop_
_entity.id
_entity.type
_entity.pdbx_description
1 polymer ?
#
loop_
_entity_poly.entity_id
_entity_poly.type
_entity_poly.pdbx_seq_one_letter_code
_entity_poly.pdbx_strand_id
1 'polypeptide(L)'
;MALLVWQDDLNIGIDVIDHQHMRIVEMLNHLHVAQKSLERLAVAEVIDELVDYTMSHFAFEEELMEEAGYPFCSAHKRVHEIFGKRVGEYRLRFQAGEDITDELRTMLSRWLFNHIRGDDKAYAPQVKQHLNQFARDHQQGSWLGRTLKRFFR
;
A
#
# COMPACT_ATOMS: atom_id res chain seq x y z
N MET A 1 -5.77 -22.59 9.53
CA MET A 1 -6.43 -21.29 9.32
C MET A 1 -5.46 -20.21 9.73
N ALA A 2 -5.14 -19.28 8.83
CA ALA A 2 -5.10 -17.86 9.14
C ALA A 2 -5.67 -17.18 7.88
N LEU A 3 -6.95 -16.84 7.93
CA LEU A 3 -7.55 -15.87 7.01
C LEU A 3 -7.27 -14.54 7.71
N LEU A 4 -6.29 -13.78 7.22
CA LEU A 4 -6.05 -12.43 7.72
C LEU A 4 -7.34 -11.64 7.54
N VAL A 5 -7.84 -11.06 8.63
CA VAL A 5 -9.04 -10.25 8.64
C VAL A 5 -8.62 -8.80 8.79
N TRP A 6 -9.13 -7.95 7.90
CA TRP A 6 -8.91 -6.51 7.99
C TRP A 6 -9.51 -5.97 9.30
N GLN A 7 -8.81 -5.03 9.92
CA GLN A 7 -9.23 -4.42 11.17
C GLN A 7 -9.38 -2.91 10.95
N ASP A 8 -10.41 -2.31 11.52
CA ASP A 8 -10.70 -0.88 11.31
C ASP A 8 -9.57 0.04 11.79
N ASP A 9 -8.74 -0.44 12.73
CA ASP A 9 -7.57 0.27 13.24
C ASP A 9 -6.39 0.30 12.26
N LEU A 10 -6.48 -0.41 11.14
CA LEU A 10 -5.54 -0.34 10.02
C LEU A 10 -5.93 0.76 9.02
N ASN A 11 -7.13 1.33 9.09
CA ASN A 11 -7.47 2.47 8.24
C ASN A 11 -6.67 3.71 8.69
N ILE A 12 -5.98 4.35 7.76
CA ILE A 12 -5.29 5.63 7.97
C ILE A 12 -6.17 6.82 7.53
N GLY A 13 -7.27 6.52 6.84
CA GLY A 13 -8.29 7.48 6.41
C GLY A 13 -7.95 8.15 5.08
N ILE A 14 -7.16 7.48 4.24
CA ILE A 14 -6.88 7.87 2.87
C ILE A 14 -7.38 6.71 2.01
N ASP A 15 -8.60 6.82 1.47
CA ASP A 15 -9.34 5.70 0.88
C ASP A 15 -8.52 4.88 -0.14
N VAL A 16 -7.76 5.54 -1.00
CA VAL A 16 -6.91 4.85 -1.99
C VAL A 16 -5.80 4.02 -1.35
N ILE A 17 -5.20 4.49 -0.26
CA ILE A 17 -4.18 3.76 0.50
C ILE A 17 -4.81 2.61 1.29
N ASP A 18 -5.92 2.88 1.98
CA ASP A 18 -6.64 1.87 2.75
C ASP A 18 -7.06 0.70 1.84
N HIS A 19 -7.51 0.98 0.61
CA HIS A 19 -7.78 -0.05 -0.40
C HIS A 19 -6.54 -0.80 -0.89
N GLN A 20 -5.39 -0.13 -1.06
CA GLN A 20 -4.14 -0.80 -1.42
C GLN A 20 -3.68 -1.75 -0.29
N HIS A 21 -3.76 -1.34 0.97
CA HIS A 21 -3.43 -2.20 2.10
C HIS A 21 -4.38 -3.41 2.20
N MET A 22 -5.69 -3.20 2.02
CA MET A 22 -6.66 -4.30 1.97
C MET A 22 -6.32 -5.29 0.86
N ARG A 23 -5.91 -4.80 -0.32
CA ARG A 23 -5.51 -5.65 -1.43
C ARG A 23 -4.29 -6.51 -1.10
N ILE A 24 -3.28 -5.95 -0.41
CA ILE A 24 -2.13 -6.74 0.06
C ILE A 24 -2.59 -7.87 1.00
N VAL A 25 -3.53 -7.59 1.91
CA VAL A 25 -4.11 -8.60 2.81
C VAL A 25 -4.87 -9.69 2.04
N GLU A 26 -5.64 -9.34 1.00
CA GLU A 26 -6.29 -10.31 0.13
C GLU A 26 -5.29 -11.23 -0.58
N MET A 27 -4.19 -10.66 -1.09
CA MET A 27 -3.14 -11.42 -1.77
C MET A 27 -2.43 -12.38 -0.82
N LEU A 28 -2.19 -11.98 0.43
CA LEU A 28 -1.69 -12.86 1.49
C LEU A 28 -2.65 -14.02 1.80
N ASN A 29 -3.96 -13.76 1.74
CA ASN A 29 -4.97 -14.81 1.88
C ASN A 29 -5.00 -15.74 0.66
N HIS A 30 -4.83 -15.21 -0.56
CA HIS A 30 -4.71 -16.00 -1.78
C HIS A 30 -3.47 -16.87 -1.78
N LEU A 31 -2.34 -16.38 -1.26
CA LEU A 31 -1.11 -17.16 -1.13
C LEU A 31 -1.34 -18.42 -0.27
N HIS A 32 -2.08 -18.28 0.83
CA HIS A 32 -2.48 -19.41 1.68
C HIS A 32 -3.42 -20.40 0.98
N VAL A 33 -4.29 -19.93 0.08
CA VAL A 33 -5.15 -20.82 -0.72
C VAL A 33 -4.34 -21.54 -1.79
N ALA A 34 -3.45 -20.85 -2.51
CA ALA A 34 -2.57 -21.42 -3.52
C ALA A 34 -1.63 -22.48 -2.93
N GLN A 35 -1.10 -22.26 -1.72
CA GLN A 35 -0.29 -23.27 -1.02
C GLN A 35 -1.06 -24.59 -0.83
N LYS A 36 -2.38 -24.53 -0.58
CA LYS A 36 -3.22 -25.72 -0.37
C LYS A 36 -3.55 -26.48 -1.65
N SER A 37 -3.52 -25.84 -2.81
CA SER A 37 -3.71 -26.56 -4.08
C SER A 37 -2.50 -27.41 -4.45
N LEU A 38 -1.35 -27.20 -3.78
CA LEU A 38 -0.05 -27.83 -4.08
C LEU A 38 0.45 -27.55 -5.51
N GLU A 39 -0.11 -26.53 -6.17
CA GLU A 39 0.31 -26.10 -7.49
C GLU A 39 1.40 -25.03 -7.37
N ARG A 40 2.65 -25.44 -7.55
CA ARG A 40 3.81 -24.53 -7.44
C ARG A 40 3.72 -23.32 -8.37
N LEU A 41 3.12 -23.47 -9.55
CA LEU A 41 2.92 -22.36 -10.49
C LEU A 41 1.97 -21.30 -9.92
N ALA A 42 0.83 -21.72 -9.34
CA ALA A 42 -0.11 -20.80 -8.71
C ALA A 42 0.53 -20.05 -7.53
N VAL A 43 1.36 -20.73 -6.73
CA VAL A 43 2.12 -20.09 -5.65
C VAL A 43 3.12 -19.06 -6.20
N ALA A 44 3.81 -19.39 -7.30
CA ALA A 44 4.75 -18.50 -7.97
C ALA A 44 4.07 -17.21 -8.43
N GLU A 45 2.93 -17.33 -9.11
CA GLU A 45 2.16 -16.19 -9.63
C GLU A 45 1.71 -15.26 -8.50
N VAL A 46 1.22 -15.81 -7.38
CA VAL A 46 0.80 -15.00 -6.24
C VAL A 46 1.99 -14.30 -5.57
N ILE A 47 3.14 -14.98 -5.43
CA ILE A 47 4.35 -14.35 -4.87
C ILE A 47 4.83 -13.20 -5.76
N ASP A 48 4.87 -13.40 -7.07
CA ASP A 48 5.28 -12.38 -8.02
C ASP A 48 4.33 -11.17 -7.99
N GLU A 49 3.01 -11.40 -8.03
CA GLU A 49 2.01 -10.33 -7.91
C GLU A 49 2.19 -9.58 -6.58
N LEU A 50 2.40 -10.29 -5.47
CA LEU A 50 2.54 -9.70 -4.13
C LEU A 50 3.78 -8.83 -4.00
N VAL A 51 4.92 -9.26 -4.55
CA VAL A 51 6.15 -8.46 -4.57
C VAL A 51 5.93 -7.20 -5.41
N ASP A 52 5.43 -7.34 -6.64
CA ASP A 52 5.26 -6.23 -7.56
C ASP A 52 4.23 -5.21 -7.04
N TYR A 53 3.13 -5.70 -6.44
CA TYR A 53 2.10 -4.84 -5.85
C TYR A 53 2.62 -4.10 -4.60
N THR A 54 3.38 -4.76 -3.73
CA THR A 54 3.98 -4.11 -2.55
C THR A 54 4.95 -2.99 -2.96
N MET A 55 5.79 -3.22 -3.96
CA MET A 55 6.73 -2.21 -4.44
C MET A 55 6.03 -1.01 -5.10
N SER A 56 4.97 -1.26 -5.87
CA SER A 56 4.19 -0.18 -6.48
C SER A 56 3.38 0.63 -5.45
N HIS A 57 2.85 -0.03 -4.41
CA HIS A 57 2.22 0.63 -3.27
C HIS A 57 3.20 1.57 -2.55
N PHE A 58 4.42 1.12 -2.24
CA PHE A 58 5.44 1.98 -1.63
C PHE A 58 5.78 3.19 -2.49
N ALA A 59 5.99 3.00 -3.79
CA ALA A 59 6.27 4.11 -4.70
C ALA A 59 5.13 5.16 -4.70
N PHE A 60 3.89 4.71 -4.61
CA PHE A 60 2.72 5.58 -4.55
C PHE A 60 2.65 6.39 -3.24
N GLU A 61 2.86 5.75 -2.08
CA GLU A 61 2.91 6.45 -0.80
C GLU A 61 4.06 7.46 -0.73
N GLU A 62 5.20 7.07 -1.28
CA GLU A 62 6.39 7.90 -1.37
C GLU A 62 6.15 9.19 -2.15
N GLU A 63 5.52 9.09 -3.32
CA GLU A 63 5.13 10.25 -4.13
C GLU A 63 4.15 11.15 -3.37
N LEU A 64 3.11 10.58 -2.75
CA LEU A 64 2.14 11.34 -1.96
C LEU A 64 2.79 12.06 -0.77
N MET A 65 3.72 11.41 -0.07
CA MET A 65 4.45 12.01 1.04
C MET A 65 5.35 13.15 0.58
N GLU A 66 6.01 13.01 -0.58
CA GLU A 66 6.86 14.06 -1.16
C GLU A 66 6.03 15.27 -1.58
N GLU A 67 4.92 15.07 -2.29
CA GLU A 67 4.01 16.14 -2.70
C GLU A 67 3.41 16.88 -1.49
N ALA A 68 3.06 16.15 -0.44
CA ALA A 68 2.55 16.71 0.80
C ALA A 68 3.64 17.39 1.66
N GLY A 69 4.92 17.25 1.30
CA GLY A 69 6.05 17.80 2.05
C GLY A 69 6.28 17.16 3.42
N TYR A 70 5.99 15.86 3.57
CA TYR A 70 6.12 15.16 4.84
C TYR A 70 7.58 15.12 5.31
N PRO A 71 7.92 15.66 6.51
CA PRO A 71 9.31 15.88 6.92
C PRO A 71 10.11 14.60 7.14
N PHE A 72 9.45 13.47 7.41
CA PHE A 72 10.11 12.17 7.63
C PHE A 72 10.08 11.26 6.39
N CYS A 73 9.77 11.81 5.21
CA CYS A 73 9.68 11.05 3.96
C CYS A 73 10.95 10.22 3.69
N SER A 74 12.15 10.80 3.83
CA SER A 74 13.40 10.07 3.59
C SER A 74 13.61 8.88 4.55
N ALA A 75 13.17 9.01 5.79
CA ALA A 75 13.25 7.92 6.77
C ALA A 75 12.24 6.81 6.43
N HIS A 76 11.03 7.18 6.02
CA HIS A 76 10.00 6.25 5.59
C HIS A 76 10.42 5.48 4.32
N LYS A 77 10.95 6.17 3.30
CA LYS A 77 11.56 5.57 2.10
C LYS A 77 12.63 4.53 2.45
N ARG A 78 13.44 4.79 3.47
CA ARG A 78 14.47 3.84 3.91
C ARG A 78 13.86 2.59 4.52
N VAL A 79 12.76 2.71 5.26
CA VAL A 79 12.00 1.57 5.79
C VAL A 79 11.45 0.72 4.65
N HIS A 80 10.85 1.34 3.64
CA HIS A 80 10.39 0.67 2.41
C HIS A 80 11.52 -0.03 1.66
N GLU A 81 12.66 0.63 1.45
CA GLU A 81 13.79 0.06 0.72
C GLU A 81 14.33 -1.22 1.39
N ILE A 82 14.48 -1.19 2.72
CA ILE A 82 14.95 -2.34 3.50
C ILE A 82 13.94 -3.49 3.40
N PHE A 83 12.65 -3.17 3.51
CA PHE A 83 11.61 -4.18 3.45
C PHE A 83 11.44 -4.77 2.04
N GLY A 84 11.45 -3.93 0.99
CA GLY A 84 11.38 -4.36 -0.40
C GLY A 84 12.51 -5.32 -0.79
N LYS A 85 13.74 -5.05 -0.31
CA LYS A 85 14.88 -5.99 -0.45
C LYS A 85 14.56 -7.35 0.18
N ARG A 86 14.05 -7.35 1.41
CA ARG A 86 13.68 -8.59 2.12
C ARG A 86 12.58 -9.35 1.39
N VAL A 87 11.56 -8.67 0.87
CA VAL A 87 10.48 -9.30 0.07
C VAL A 87 11.04 -9.91 -1.22
N GLY A 88 11.97 -9.22 -1.89
CA GLY A 88 12.67 -9.73 -3.07
C GLY A 88 13.48 -11.01 -2.79
N GLU A 89 14.11 -11.12 -1.61
CA GLU A 89 14.84 -12.32 -1.19
C GLU A 89 13.93 -13.56 -1.10
N TYR A 90 12.68 -13.40 -0.63
CA TYR A 90 11.71 -14.50 -0.60
C TYR A 90 11.35 -14.99 -1.99
N ARG A 91 11.20 -14.09 -2.96
CA ARG A 91 10.98 -14.45 -4.37
C ARG A 91 12.13 -15.31 -4.91
N LEU A 92 13.38 -14.92 -4.64
CA LEU A 92 14.56 -15.68 -5.07
C LEU A 92 14.66 -17.05 -4.40
N ARG A 93 14.39 -17.14 -3.09
CA ARG A 93 14.37 -18.42 -2.35
C ARG A 93 13.30 -19.36 -2.88
N PHE A 94 12.09 -18.85 -3.15
CA PHE A 94 11.04 -19.64 -3.75
C PHE A 94 11.44 -20.16 -5.14
N GLN A 95 12.01 -19.30 -5.99
CA GLN A 95 12.53 -19.68 -7.31
C GLN A 95 13.59 -20.78 -7.23
N ALA A 96 14.45 -20.75 -6.20
CA ALA A 96 15.45 -21.78 -5.91
C ALA A 96 14.86 -23.11 -5.42
N GLY A 97 13.55 -23.19 -5.16
CA GLY A 97 12.84 -24.42 -4.80
C GLY A 97 12.47 -24.54 -3.32
N GLU A 98 12.73 -23.52 -2.51
CA GLU A 98 12.30 -23.51 -1.10
C GLU A 98 10.78 -23.29 -0.98
N ASP A 99 10.14 -23.99 -0.05
CA ASP A 99 8.80 -23.62 0.41
C ASP A 99 8.91 -22.54 1.48
N ILE A 100 8.68 -21.30 1.07
CA ILE A 100 8.76 -20.10 1.92
C ILE A 100 7.39 -19.54 2.31
N THR A 101 6.31 -20.23 1.94
CA THR A 101 4.97 -19.64 1.85
C THR A 101 4.46 -19.16 3.22
N ASP A 102 4.59 -20.01 4.23
CA ASP A 102 4.20 -19.66 5.61
C ASP A 102 5.12 -18.60 6.23
N GLU A 103 6.43 -18.70 5.98
CA GLU A 103 7.42 -17.75 6.48
C GLU A 103 7.15 -16.35 5.92
N LEU A 104 6.97 -16.24 4.60
CA LEU A 104 6.65 -15.00 3.88
C LEU A 104 5.35 -14.40 4.39
N ARG A 105 4.29 -15.19 4.52
CA ARG A 105 3.00 -14.69 5.02
C ARG A 105 3.10 -14.14 6.43
N THR A 106 3.73 -14.87 7.35
CA THR A 106 3.90 -14.42 8.74
C THR A 106 4.76 -13.16 8.82
N MET A 107 5.84 -13.10 8.04
CA MET A 107 6.73 -11.96 7.98
C MET A 107 6.02 -10.72 7.41
N LEU A 108 5.38 -10.83 6.24
CA LEU A 108 4.67 -9.74 5.56
C LEU A 108 3.51 -9.21 6.40
N SER A 109 2.63 -10.09 6.90
CA SER A 109 1.46 -9.66 7.68
C SER A 109 1.86 -8.92 8.95
N ARG A 110 2.87 -9.43 9.68
CA ARG A 110 3.37 -8.78 10.88
C ARG A 110 3.99 -7.41 10.55
N TRP A 111 4.78 -7.33 9.49
CA TRP A 111 5.40 -6.06 9.13
C TRP A 111 4.34 -5.04 8.70
N LEU A 112 3.48 -5.41 7.75
CA LEU A 112 2.41 -4.55 7.21
C LEU A 112 1.56 -3.95 8.34
N PHE A 113 1.07 -4.79 9.25
CA PHE A 113 0.22 -4.36 10.35
C PHE A 113 0.89 -3.44 11.37
N ASN A 114 2.21 -3.55 11.54
CA ASN A 114 2.95 -2.64 12.42
C ASN A 114 3.30 -1.34 11.70
N HIS A 115 3.68 -1.44 10.43
CA HIS A 115 4.02 -0.32 9.56
C HIS A 115 2.82 0.62 9.39
N ILE A 116 1.65 0.08 9.02
CA ILE A 116 0.40 0.85 8.91
C ILE A 116 0.10 1.61 10.19
N ARG A 117 0.16 0.92 11.35
CA ARG A 117 -0.20 1.52 12.64
C ARG A 117 0.80 2.58 13.12
N GLY A 118 2.05 2.47 12.72
CA GLY A 118 3.13 3.35 13.15
C GLY A 118 3.44 4.40 12.12
N ASP A 119 4.06 3.96 11.02
CA ASP A 119 4.64 4.82 9.99
C ASP A 119 3.55 5.45 9.10
N ASP A 120 2.58 4.68 8.61
CA ASP A 120 1.60 5.19 7.62
C ASP A 120 0.62 6.15 8.28
N LYS A 121 0.14 5.77 9.48
CA LYS A 121 -0.66 6.66 10.33
C LYS A 121 0.05 7.96 10.67
N ALA A 122 1.38 7.99 10.72
CA ALA A 122 2.13 9.20 11.05
C ALA A 122 2.13 10.22 9.90
N TYR A 123 2.19 9.80 8.64
CA TYR A 123 2.13 10.73 7.51
C TYR A 123 0.69 11.15 7.17
N ALA A 124 -0.30 10.30 7.48
CA ALA A 124 -1.67 10.46 7.02
C ALA A 124 -2.29 11.85 7.29
N PRO A 125 -2.14 12.51 8.46
CA PRO A 125 -2.72 13.84 8.69
C PRO A 125 -2.23 14.90 7.70
N GLN A 126 -0.94 14.87 7.36
CA GLN A 126 -0.33 15.86 6.47
C GLN A 126 -0.74 15.61 5.01
N VAL A 127 -0.72 14.35 4.57
CA VAL A 127 -1.20 13.99 3.22
C VAL A 127 -2.68 14.33 3.06
N LYS A 128 -3.53 14.01 4.06
CA LYS A 128 -4.94 14.42 4.04
C LYS A 128 -5.13 15.93 3.95
N GLN A 129 -4.32 16.70 4.67
CA GLN A 129 -4.37 18.16 4.60
C GLN A 129 -4.01 18.64 3.18
N HIS A 130 -2.94 18.10 2.59
CA HIS A 130 -2.52 18.41 1.24
C HIS A 130 -3.62 18.08 0.20
N LEU A 131 -4.17 16.87 0.23
CA LEU A 131 -5.24 16.44 -0.68
C LEU A 131 -6.50 17.32 -0.55
N ASN A 132 -6.87 17.70 0.67
CA ASN A 132 -8.01 18.61 0.90
C ASN A 132 -7.76 20.02 0.36
N GLN A 133 -6.53 20.54 0.50
CA GLN A 133 -6.15 21.82 -0.08
C GLN A 133 -6.17 21.77 -1.60
N PHE A 134 -5.53 20.75 -2.19
CA PHE A 134 -5.52 20.49 -3.62
C PHE A 134 -6.94 20.42 -4.20
N ALA A 135 -7.84 19.66 -3.55
CA ALA A 135 -9.23 19.55 -3.96
C ALA A 135 -9.97 20.90 -3.90
N ARG A 136 -9.73 21.73 -2.88
CA ARG A 136 -10.33 23.07 -2.76
C ARG A 136 -9.84 24.03 -3.85
N ASP A 137 -8.56 23.99 -4.16
CA ASP A 137 -7.96 24.88 -5.16
C ASP A 137 -8.43 24.51 -6.58
N HIS A 138 -8.55 23.22 -6.86
CA HIS A 138 -9.06 22.73 -8.14
C HIS A 138 -10.60 22.77 -8.25
N GLN A 139 -11.34 22.74 -7.13
CA GLN A 139 -12.76 23.08 -7.09
C GLN A 139 -13.00 24.59 -7.23
N GLN A 140 -12.06 25.46 -6.84
CA GLN A 140 -12.15 26.90 -7.09
C GLN A 140 -12.02 27.27 -8.58
N GLY A 141 -11.58 26.33 -9.45
CA GLY A 141 -11.82 26.40 -10.89
C GLY A 141 -13.32 26.51 -11.26
N SER A 142 -14.23 26.14 -10.35
CA SER A 142 -15.68 26.36 -10.45
C SER A 142 -16.13 27.81 -10.20
N TRP A 143 -15.30 28.67 -9.60
CA TRP A 143 -15.61 30.11 -9.49
C TRP A 143 -15.66 30.77 -10.88
N LEU A 144 -14.78 30.38 -11.81
CA LEU A 144 -14.89 30.80 -13.21
C LEU A 144 -16.21 30.32 -13.84
N GLY A 145 -16.63 29.08 -13.55
CA GLY A 145 -17.92 28.54 -13.98
C GLY A 145 -19.14 29.31 -13.44
N ARG A 146 -19.11 29.74 -12.17
CA ARG A 146 -20.17 30.56 -11.56
C ARG A 146 -20.16 32.01 -12.04
N THR A 147 -18.99 32.55 -12.35
CA THR A 147 -18.84 33.92 -12.85
C THR A 147 -19.25 34.04 -14.32
N LEU A 148 -18.90 33.06 -15.16
CA LEU A 148 -19.28 33.02 -16.57
C LEU A 148 -20.80 32.84 -16.78
N LYS A 149 -21.47 32.04 -15.93
CA LYS A 149 -22.94 31.87 -15.95
C LYS A 149 -23.72 33.14 -15.60
N ARG A 150 -23.06 34.15 -15.02
CA ARG A 150 -23.66 35.45 -14.66
C ARG A 150 -23.50 36.49 -15.77
N PHE A 151 -22.55 36.30 -16.69
CA PHE A 151 -22.28 37.20 -17.81
C PHE A 151 -22.89 36.73 -19.13
N PHE A 152 -23.11 35.42 -19.30
CA PHE A 152 -23.82 34.86 -20.45
C PHE A 152 -25.15 34.28 -19.96
N ARG A 153 -26.18 35.11 -20.08
CA ARG A 153 -27.58 34.80 -19.80
C ARG A 153 -28.22 34.12 -20.99
#